data_AF-W4I938-F1
#
_entry.id   AF-W4I938-F1
#
_cell.length_a   1.000
_cell.length_b   1.000
_cell.length_c   1.000
_cell.angle_alpha   90.00
_cell.angle_beta   90.00
_cell.angle_gamma   90.00
#
_symmetry.space_group_name_H-M   'P 1'
#
loop_
_entity.id
_entity.type
_entity.pdbx_description
1 polymer ?
#
loop_
_entity_poly.entity_id
_entity_poly.type
_entity_poly.pdbx_seq_one_letter_code
_entity_poly.pdbx_strand_id
1 'polypeptide(L)'
;MKKKGKSNDEKKFILYDIMLESESFFILKELESLAPKKGIRSIFVKDLLQQLVDDDKVKSEKVGLQNVFWVLKTEESSILQNKYQELMEQKRDYEEIIKKEKEEYDKLMHSLKYSEEELQKQVGDVKVLLNVLEKKKMELQDLKKTDIKQIEKMKIQNKCAVESILRWNNNIFIVKQWIQNRTDKPGDIVDRLLGVKDIFHNWN
;
A
#
# COMPACT_ATOMS: atom_id res chain seq x y z
N MET A 1 41.31 42.58 -18.81
CA MET A 1 40.82 41.41 -18.05
C MET A 1 40.12 41.89 -16.78
N LYS A 2 38.78 41.85 -16.73
CA LYS A 2 38.03 42.24 -15.53
C LYS A 2 38.19 41.15 -14.48
N LYS A 3 38.81 41.47 -13.33
CA LYS A 3 38.88 40.55 -12.18
C LYS A 3 37.45 40.12 -11.83
N LYS A 4 37.15 38.82 -11.93
CA LYS A 4 35.87 38.25 -11.45
C LYS A 4 35.69 38.72 -10.01
N GLY A 5 34.59 39.42 -9.74
CA GLY A 5 34.25 39.83 -8.38
C GLY A 5 34.09 38.60 -7.50
N LYS A 6 34.60 38.66 -6.27
CA LYS A 6 34.41 37.59 -5.27
C LYS A 6 32.92 37.22 -5.16
N SER A 7 32.64 35.92 -5.09
CA SER A 7 31.27 35.40 -4.96
C SER A 7 30.62 35.88 -3.66
N ASN A 8 29.29 35.83 -3.57
CA ASN A 8 28.56 36.25 -2.36
C ASN A 8 29.00 35.42 -1.15
N ASP A 9 29.18 34.12 -1.33
CA ASP A 9 29.61 33.19 -0.28
C ASP A 9 31.05 33.42 0.17
N GLU A 10 31.95 33.81 -0.73
CA GLU A 10 33.31 34.20 -0.37
C GLU A 10 33.32 35.46 0.49
N LYS A 11 32.42 36.41 0.23
CA LYS A 11 32.27 37.62 1.07
C LYS A 11 31.65 37.29 2.42
N LYS A 12 30.67 36.39 2.48
CA LYS A 12 30.11 35.86 3.74
C LYS A 12 31.22 35.23 4.58
N PHE A 13 32.03 34.35 3.98
CA PHE A 13 33.12 33.67 4.67
C PHE A 13 34.16 34.66 5.20
N ILE A 14 34.57 35.65 4.40
CA ILE A 14 35.52 36.69 4.86
C ILE A 14 34.94 37.51 6.01
N LEU A 15 33.64 37.84 5.98
CA LEU A 15 32.99 38.60 7.05
C LEU A 15 32.93 37.77 8.35
N TYR A 16 32.54 36.50 8.22
CA TYR A 16 32.52 35.54 9.33
C TYR A 16 33.91 35.33 9.93
N ASP A 17 34.93 35.16 9.10
CA ASP A 17 36.32 34.97 9.52
C ASP A 17 36.87 36.16 10.31
N ILE A 18 36.51 37.40 9.94
CA ILE A 18 36.88 38.60 10.71
C ILE A 18 36.24 38.57 12.11
N MET A 19 34.96 38.20 12.19
CA MET A 19 34.25 38.11 13.47
C MET A 19 34.84 37.00 14.35
N LEU A 20 35.17 35.86 13.74
CA LEU A 20 35.74 34.70 14.40
C LEU A 20 37.18 34.95 14.87
N GLU A 21 38.01 35.64 14.07
CA GLU A 21 39.39 36.01 14.40
C GLU A 21 39.44 37.03 15.55
N SER A 22 38.48 37.96 15.57
CA SER A 22 38.46 39.04 16.56
C SER A 22 37.82 38.66 17.90
N GLU A 23 37.01 37.58 17.95
CA GLU A 23 36.29 37.08 19.14
C GLU A 23 35.59 38.18 19.96
N SER A 24 35.13 39.25 19.29
CA SER A 24 34.59 40.44 19.92
C SER A 24 33.13 40.64 19.52
N PHE A 25 32.42 41.40 20.35
CA PHE A 25 31.11 41.94 20.02
C PHE A 25 31.27 43.08 19.02
N PHE A 26 30.39 43.13 18.03
CA PHE A 26 30.39 44.14 16.98
C PHE A 26 29.03 44.79 16.84
N ILE A 27 29.03 46.09 16.63
CA ILE A 27 27.86 46.83 16.17
C ILE A 27 27.91 46.95 14.64
N LEU A 28 26.75 47.07 13.98
CA LEU A 28 26.66 47.24 12.52
C LEU A 28 27.62 48.33 11.98
N LYS A 29 27.72 49.47 12.67
CA LYS A 29 28.61 50.59 12.29
C LYS A 29 30.10 50.22 12.35
N GLU A 30 30.50 49.40 13.32
CA GLU A 30 31.90 48.95 13.47
C GLU A 30 32.26 47.95 12.38
N LEU A 31 31.33 47.05 12.07
CA LEU A 31 31.43 46.12 10.94
C LEU A 31 31.51 46.85 9.60
N GLU A 32 30.72 47.89 9.40
CA GLU A 32 30.77 48.73 8.20
C GLU A 32 32.11 49.47 8.05
N SER A 33 32.83 49.76 9.14
CA SER A 33 34.16 50.34 9.12
C SER A 33 35.28 49.30 8.91
N LEU A 34 35.09 48.07 9.39
CA LEU A 34 36.09 46.99 9.28
C LEU A 34 36.01 46.25 7.94
N ALA A 35 34.81 46.09 7.38
CA ALA A 35 34.56 45.37 6.14
C ALA A 35 35.31 45.92 4.90
N PRO A 36 35.45 47.24 4.70
CA PRO A 36 36.24 47.78 3.59
C PRO A 36 37.72 47.38 3.65
N LYS A 37 38.29 47.18 4.85
CA LYS A 37 39.70 46.80 5.02
C LYS A 37 40.01 45.42 4.43
N LYS A 38 39.02 44.54 4.33
CA LYS A 38 39.15 43.18 3.74
C LYS A 38 38.45 43.06 2.38
N GLY A 39 38.06 44.19 1.77
CA GLY A 39 37.56 44.27 0.40
C GLY A 39 36.06 44.04 0.23
N ILE A 40 35.28 44.14 1.31
CA ILE A 40 33.81 44.09 1.26
C ILE A 40 33.29 45.54 1.20
N ARG A 41 32.41 45.84 0.23
CA ARG A 41 31.76 47.15 0.13
C ARG A 41 30.76 47.31 1.27
N SER A 42 30.84 48.42 2.01
CA SER A 42 30.01 48.73 3.19
C SER A 42 28.49 48.51 2.96
N ILE A 43 27.98 48.85 1.77
CA ILE A 43 26.56 48.66 1.41
C ILE A 43 26.10 47.18 1.45
N PHE A 44 27.00 46.21 1.26
CA PHE A 44 26.68 44.79 1.28
C PHE A 44 26.84 44.16 2.66
N VAL A 45 27.43 44.87 3.63
CA VAL A 45 27.73 44.30 4.96
C VAL A 45 26.46 43.95 5.70
N LYS A 46 25.45 44.82 5.63
CA LYS A 46 24.14 44.58 6.25
C LYS A 46 23.46 43.34 5.69
N ASP A 47 23.40 43.22 4.36
CA ASP A 47 22.75 42.07 3.70
C ASP A 47 23.50 40.76 3.97
N LEU A 48 24.84 40.79 3.94
CA LEU A 48 25.67 39.62 4.25
C LEU A 48 25.55 39.20 5.72
N LEU A 49 25.49 40.17 6.63
CA LEU A 49 25.32 39.93 8.05
C LEU A 49 23.95 39.33 8.34
N GLN A 50 22.89 39.85 7.72
CA GLN A 50 21.55 39.29 7.86
C GLN A 50 21.49 37.85 7.36
N GLN A 51 22.09 37.56 6.20
CA GLN A 51 22.19 36.18 5.71
C GLN A 51 22.99 35.27 6.65
N LEU A 52 24.03 35.76 7.31
CA LEU A 52 24.80 34.97 8.28
C LEU A 52 24.03 34.71 9.59
N VAL A 53 23.14 35.63 9.97
CA VAL A 53 22.20 35.44 11.08
C VAL A 53 21.11 34.45 10.70
N ASP A 54 20.57 34.55 9.48
CA ASP A 54 19.58 33.60 8.95
C ASP A 54 20.16 32.17 8.84
N ASP A 55 21.45 32.06 8.47
CA ASP A 55 22.21 30.79 8.43
C ASP A 55 22.63 30.28 9.85
N ASP A 56 22.19 30.96 10.93
CA ASP A 56 22.51 30.72 12.35
C ASP A 56 24.01 30.68 12.71
N LYS A 57 24.86 31.24 11.85
CA LYS A 57 26.32 31.31 12.06
C LYS A 57 26.74 32.50 12.92
N VAL A 58 25.99 33.60 12.86
CA VAL A 58 26.25 34.82 13.64
C VAL A 58 25.06 35.04 14.56
N LYS A 59 25.30 35.22 15.85
CA LYS A 59 24.24 35.59 16.79
C LYS A 59 24.03 37.09 16.77
N SER A 60 22.77 37.49 16.87
CA SER A 60 22.38 38.89 16.97
C SER A 60 21.43 39.08 18.15
N GLU A 61 21.72 40.05 19.00
CA GLU A 61 20.82 40.43 20.09
C GLU A 61 20.63 41.94 20.11
N LYS A 62 19.42 42.36 20.43
CA LYS A 62 19.08 43.77 20.54
C LYS A 62 19.38 44.25 21.96
N VAL A 63 20.44 45.04 22.10
CA VAL A 63 20.82 45.66 23.37
C VAL A 63 20.43 47.14 23.31
N GLY A 64 19.28 47.47 23.92
CA GLY A 64 18.72 48.81 23.94
C GLY A 64 18.30 49.30 22.55
N LEU A 65 19.03 50.30 22.02
CA LEU A 65 18.77 50.93 20.72
C LEU A 65 19.59 50.31 19.57
N GLN A 66 20.53 49.41 19.86
CA GLN A 66 21.46 48.86 18.88
C GLN A 66 21.41 47.34 18.85
N ASN A 67 21.66 46.75 17.68
CA ASN A 67 21.83 45.31 17.53
C ASN A 67 23.33 44.99 17.62
N VAL A 68 23.67 44.07 18.51
CA VAL A 68 25.02 43.57 18.73
C VAL A 68 25.14 42.21 18.07
N PHE A 69 26.24 41.99 17.36
CA PHE A 69 26.54 40.76 16.62
C PHE A 69 27.84 40.16 17.13
N TRP A 70 27.88 38.84 17.29
CA TRP A 70 29.09 38.13 17.71
C TRP A 70 29.12 36.70 17.18
N VAL A 71 30.30 36.10 17.24
CA VAL A 71 30.57 34.71 16.89
C VAL A 71 31.48 34.13 17.97
N LEU A 72 31.09 33.01 18.57
CA LEU A 72 31.89 32.30 19.57
C LEU A 72 32.42 30.99 18.99
N LYS A 73 33.74 30.76 19.07
CA LYS A 73 34.38 29.51 18.63
C LYS A 73 33.89 28.28 19.40
N THR A 74 33.54 28.47 20.66
CA THR A 74 33.12 27.40 21.58
C THR A 74 31.68 26.96 21.38
N GLU A 75 30.85 27.78 20.71
CA GLU A 75 29.42 27.55 20.58
C GLU A 75 29.12 26.37 19.65
N GLU A 76 29.77 26.27 18.49
CA GLU A 76 29.61 25.12 17.59
C GLU A 76 29.97 23.81 18.29
N SER A 77 31.04 23.82 19.10
CA SER A 77 31.46 22.65 19.88
C SER A 77 30.45 22.30 20.97
N SER A 78 29.90 23.30 21.67
CA SER A 78 28.91 23.09 22.73
C SER A 78 27.58 22.58 22.16
N ILE A 79 27.10 23.13 21.04
CA ILE A 79 25.89 22.66 20.35
C ILE A 79 26.07 21.20 19.91
N LEU A 80 27.23 20.88 19.31
CA LEU A 80 27.51 19.52 18.88
C LEU A 80 27.57 18.54 20.06
N GLN A 81 28.18 18.94 21.17
CA GLN A 81 28.27 18.14 22.39
C GLN A 81 26.89 17.93 23.02
N ASN A 82 26.06 18.96 23.11
CA ASN A 82 24.69 18.85 23.63
C ASN A 82 23.86 17.91 22.77
N LYS A 83 23.90 18.08 21.44
CA LYS A 83 23.21 17.19 20.50
C LYS A 83 23.69 15.75 20.62
N TYR A 84 24.99 15.55 20.78
CA TYR A 84 25.56 14.22 21.01
C TYR A 84 25.02 13.57 22.31
N GLN A 85 24.92 14.35 23.40
CA GLN A 85 24.36 13.87 24.66
C GLN A 85 22.87 13.52 24.52
N GLU A 86 22.08 14.38 23.87
CA GLU A 86 20.66 14.10 23.60
C GLU A 86 20.47 12.80 22.81
N LEU A 87 21.28 12.59 21.76
CA LEU A 87 21.26 11.35 20.97
C LEU A 87 21.69 10.12 21.78
N MET A 88 22.67 10.28 22.69
CA MET A 88 23.11 9.21 23.59
C MET A 88 22.02 8.83 24.60
N GLU A 89 21.32 9.82 25.16
CA GLU A 89 20.18 9.58 26.05
C GLU A 89 19.05 8.86 25.34
N GLN A 90 18.67 9.33 24.14
CA GLN A 90 17.65 8.65 23.33
C GLN A 90 18.04 7.20 23.02
N LYS A 91 19.30 6.96 22.65
CA LYS A 91 19.79 5.60 22.39
C LYS A 91 19.63 4.71 23.63
N ARG A 92 19.99 5.22 24.82
CA ARG A 92 19.84 4.49 26.08
C ARG A 92 18.38 4.16 26.37
N ASP A 93 17.49 5.13 26.18
CA ASP A 93 16.05 4.94 26.41
C ASP A 93 15.48 3.87 25.45
N TYR A 94 15.88 3.89 24.17
CA TYR A 94 15.50 2.84 23.22
C TYR A 94 16.07 1.46 23.61
N GLU A 95 17.33 1.39 24.06
CA GLU A 95 17.94 0.15 24.54
C GLU A 95 17.18 -0.42 25.77
N GLU A 96 16.73 0.44 26.69
CA GLU A 96 15.90 0.03 27.82
C GLU A 96 14.51 -0.47 27.38
N ILE A 97 13.86 0.21 26.43
CA ILE A 97 12.56 -0.23 25.88
C ILE A 97 12.71 -1.60 25.22
N ILE A 98 13.72 -1.78 24.36
CA ILE A 98 13.98 -3.05 23.68
C ILE A 98 14.23 -4.17 24.70
N LYS A 99 14.97 -3.87 25.78
CA LYS A 99 15.22 -4.85 26.83
C LYS A 99 13.92 -5.25 27.55
N LYS A 100 13.08 -4.29 27.92
CA LYS A 100 11.77 -4.55 28.55
C LYS A 100 10.86 -5.37 27.64
N GLU A 101 10.77 -5.01 26.36
CA GLU A 101 9.95 -5.72 25.37
C GLU A 101 10.43 -7.16 25.15
N LYS A 102 11.75 -7.38 25.10
CA LYS A 102 12.32 -8.75 25.06
C LYS A 102 11.98 -9.56 26.30
N GLU A 103 12.10 -8.97 27.49
CA GLU A 103 11.74 -9.66 28.75
C GLU A 103 10.24 -9.98 28.81
N GLU A 104 9.37 -9.10 28.30
CA GLU A 104 7.93 -9.36 28.17
C GLU A 104 7.62 -10.46 27.15
N TYR A 105 8.31 -10.44 26.01
CA TYR A 105 8.21 -11.49 24.99
C TYR A 105 8.63 -12.85 25.54
N ASP A 106 9.76 -12.93 26.24
CA ASP A 106 10.25 -14.17 26.84
C ASP A 106 9.29 -14.68 27.92
N LYS A 107 8.73 -13.79 28.75
CA LYS A 107 7.68 -14.16 29.73
C LYS A 107 6.43 -14.70 29.02
N LEU A 108 6.00 -14.07 27.93
CA LEU A 108 4.85 -14.51 27.15
C LEU A 108 5.11 -15.89 26.53
N MET A 109 6.27 -16.09 25.90
CA MET A 109 6.69 -17.38 25.34
C MET A 109 6.75 -18.47 26.41
N HIS A 110 7.35 -18.20 27.57
CA HIS A 110 7.37 -19.14 28.68
C HIS A 110 5.98 -19.46 29.25
N SER A 111 5.09 -18.45 29.32
CA SER A 111 3.70 -18.65 29.80
C SER A 111 2.87 -19.51 28.85
N LEU A 112 3.08 -19.34 27.55
CA LEU A 112 2.37 -20.06 26.51
C LEU A 112 2.79 -21.54 26.45
N LYS A 113 4.00 -21.90 26.95
CA LYS A 113 4.56 -23.26 26.90
C LYS A 113 4.51 -23.92 25.51
N TYR A 114 4.28 -23.14 24.46
CA TYR A 114 4.28 -23.60 23.09
C TYR A 114 5.69 -23.41 22.55
N SER A 115 6.22 -24.46 21.92
CA SER A 115 7.36 -24.27 21.03
C SER A 115 6.91 -23.38 19.86
N GLU A 116 7.79 -22.50 19.38
CA GLU A 116 7.52 -21.63 18.22
C GLU A 116 7.04 -22.46 17.00
N GLU A 117 7.57 -23.69 16.89
CA GLU A 117 7.17 -24.68 15.87
C GLU A 117 5.73 -25.20 16.04
N GLU A 118 5.27 -25.39 17.29
CA GLU A 118 3.91 -25.87 17.58
C GLU A 118 2.88 -24.77 17.30
N LEU A 119 3.21 -23.52 17.66
CA LEU A 119 2.38 -22.37 17.35
C LEU A 119 2.25 -22.18 15.83
N GLN A 120 3.37 -22.31 15.11
CA GLN A 120 3.36 -22.18 13.65
C GLN A 120 2.55 -23.30 12.96
N LYS A 121 2.63 -24.54 13.47
CA LYS A 121 1.78 -25.65 13.02
C LYS A 121 0.30 -25.38 13.28
N GLN A 122 -0.07 -24.99 14.49
CA GLN A 122 -1.47 -24.68 14.82
C GLN A 122 -2.03 -23.53 13.99
N VAL A 123 -1.25 -22.47 13.76
CA VAL A 123 -1.64 -21.36 12.88
C VAL A 123 -1.81 -21.84 11.44
N GLY A 124 -0.94 -22.74 10.97
CA GLY A 124 -1.07 -23.40 9.68
C GLY A 124 -2.37 -24.20 9.57
N ASP A 125 -2.66 -25.04 10.55
CA ASP A 125 -3.86 -25.87 10.61
C ASP A 125 -5.14 -25.02 10.64
N VAL A 126 -5.15 -23.94 11.43
CA VAL A 126 -6.26 -22.99 11.48
C VAL A 126 -6.51 -22.35 10.12
N LYS A 127 -5.45 -21.95 9.39
CA LYS A 127 -5.60 -21.40 8.03
C LYS A 127 -6.18 -22.41 7.06
N VAL A 128 -5.74 -23.67 7.13
CA VAL A 128 -6.29 -24.74 6.29
C VAL A 128 -7.77 -24.96 6.60
N LEU A 129 -8.13 -25.02 7.89
CA LEU A 129 -9.52 -25.18 8.32
C LEU A 129 -10.42 -24.02 7.87
N LEU A 130 -9.94 -22.78 7.92
CA LEU A 130 -10.66 -21.61 7.42
C LEU A 130 -10.93 -21.69 5.92
N ASN A 131 -9.92 -22.07 5.13
CA ASN A 131 -10.08 -22.26 3.69
C ASN A 131 -11.10 -23.36 3.36
N VAL A 132 -11.10 -24.46 4.12
CA VAL A 132 -12.10 -25.54 3.96
C VAL A 132 -13.49 -25.05 4.32
N LEU A 133 -13.63 -24.25 5.38
CA LEU A 133 -14.91 -23.69 5.82
C LEU A 133 -15.47 -22.75 4.74
N GLU A 134 -14.65 -21.87 4.18
CA GLU A 134 -15.07 -20.98 3.09
C GLU A 134 -15.54 -21.74 1.84
N LYS A 135 -14.80 -22.77 1.42
CA LYS A 135 -15.21 -23.63 0.30
C LYS A 135 -16.56 -24.29 0.57
N LYS A 136 -16.74 -24.91 1.74
CA LYS A 136 -18.02 -25.53 2.13
C LYS A 136 -19.15 -24.51 2.21
N LYS A 137 -18.87 -23.27 2.62
CA LYS A 137 -19.85 -22.19 2.67
C LYS A 137 -20.30 -21.77 1.27
N MET A 138 -19.38 -21.71 0.31
CA MET A 138 -19.71 -21.47 -1.10
C MET A 138 -20.56 -22.60 -1.68
N GLU A 139 -20.16 -23.86 -1.46
CA GLU A 139 -20.92 -25.04 -1.91
C GLU A 139 -22.35 -25.02 -1.33
N LEU A 140 -22.50 -24.71 -0.04
CA LEU A 140 -23.81 -24.55 0.59
C LEU A 140 -24.63 -23.41 -0.01
N GLN A 141 -24.01 -22.29 -0.41
CA GLN A 141 -24.72 -21.20 -1.08
C GLN A 141 -25.25 -21.62 -2.45
N ASP A 142 -24.46 -22.36 -3.23
CA ASP A 142 -24.89 -22.84 -4.55
C ASP A 142 -25.97 -23.93 -4.43
N LEU A 143 -25.85 -24.81 -3.43
CA LEU A 143 -26.92 -25.76 -3.10
C LEU A 143 -28.20 -25.06 -2.63
N LYS A 144 -28.10 -23.97 -1.86
CA LYS A 144 -29.28 -23.19 -1.43
C LYS A 144 -29.98 -22.47 -2.59
N LYS A 145 -29.23 -21.97 -3.58
CA LYS A 145 -29.81 -21.39 -4.81
C LYS A 145 -30.56 -22.45 -5.62
N THR A 146 -30.10 -23.69 -5.52
CA THR A 146 -30.69 -24.83 -6.21
C THR A 146 -31.88 -25.37 -5.40
N ASP A 147 -33.07 -24.81 -5.62
CA ASP A 147 -34.28 -25.30 -4.97
C ASP A 147 -34.57 -26.75 -5.40
N ILE A 148 -34.33 -27.69 -4.49
CA ILE A 148 -34.51 -29.13 -4.70
C ILE A 148 -35.93 -29.42 -5.22
N LYS A 149 -36.93 -28.68 -4.75
CA LYS A 149 -38.32 -28.86 -5.19
C LYS A 149 -38.52 -28.47 -6.65
N GLN A 150 -37.81 -27.47 -7.14
CA GLN A 150 -37.85 -27.10 -8.56
C GLN A 150 -37.17 -28.17 -9.43
N ILE A 151 -36.04 -28.73 -8.98
CA ILE A 151 -35.40 -29.85 -9.70
C ILE A 151 -36.31 -31.07 -9.76
N GLU A 152 -36.96 -31.44 -8.65
CA GLU A 152 -37.90 -32.56 -8.63
C GLU A 152 -39.09 -32.32 -9.55
N LYS A 153 -39.64 -31.11 -9.56
CA LYS A 153 -40.71 -30.72 -10.48
C LYS A 153 -40.25 -30.81 -11.94
N MET A 154 -39.05 -30.33 -12.27
CA MET A 154 -38.47 -30.44 -13.61
C MET A 154 -38.25 -31.91 -14.01
N LYS A 155 -37.78 -32.76 -13.10
CA LYS A 155 -37.63 -34.21 -13.36
C LYS A 155 -38.97 -34.88 -13.67
N ILE A 156 -40.02 -34.54 -12.92
CA ILE A 156 -41.38 -35.07 -13.18
C ILE A 156 -41.90 -34.56 -14.52
N GLN A 157 -41.74 -33.27 -14.81
CA GLN A 157 -42.14 -32.69 -16.10
C GLN A 157 -41.41 -33.34 -17.28
N ASN A 158 -40.09 -33.57 -17.15
CA ASN A 158 -39.31 -34.26 -18.18
C ASN A 158 -39.81 -35.69 -18.40
N LYS A 159 -40.13 -36.44 -17.32
CA LYS A 159 -40.73 -37.78 -17.44
C LYS A 159 -42.07 -37.73 -18.20
N CYS A 160 -42.97 -36.83 -17.80
CA CYS A 160 -44.26 -36.68 -18.48
C CYS A 160 -44.10 -36.24 -19.95
N ALA A 161 -43.11 -35.40 -20.26
CA ALA A 161 -42.81 -34.97 -21.62
C ALA A 161 -42.32 -36.14 -22.47
N VAL A 162 -41.40 -36.96 -21.95
CA VAL A 162 -40.92 -38.17 -22.63
C VAL A 162 -42.06 -39.17 -22.87
N GLU A 163 -42.88 -39.44 -21.86
CA GLU A 163 -44.06 -40.30 -22.00
C GLU A 163 -45.04 -39.77 -23.06
N SER A 164 -45.25 -38.44 -23.09
CA SER A 164 -46.10 -37.80 -24.09
C SER A 164 -45.52 -37.93 -25.49
N ILE A 165 -44.21 -37.73 -25.68
CA ILE A 165 -43.52 -37.92 -26.96
C ILE A 165 -43.67 -39.37 -27.43
N LEU A 166 -43.43 -40.34 -26.56
CA LEU A 166 -43.59 -41.77 -26.87
C LEU A 166 -45.04 -42.09 -27.29
N ARG A 167 -46.03 -41.53 -26.58
CA ARG A 167 -47.45 -41.71 -26.92
C ARG A 167 -47.79 -41.12 -28.29
N TRP A 168 -47.34 -39.90 -28.57
CA TRP A 168 -47.57 -39.26 -29.87
C TRP A 168 -46.85 -40.00 -31.00
N ASN A 169 -45.61 -40.46 -30.77
CA ASN A 169 -44.88 -41.29 -31.73
C ASN A 169 -45.66 -42.57 -32.03
N ASN A 170 -46.14 -43.29 -31.01
CA ASN A 170 -46.97 -44.49 -31.21
C ASN A 170 -48.23 -44.19 -32.02
N ASN A 171 -48.93 -43.10 -31.73
CA ASN A 171 -50.11 -42.68 -32.50
C ASN A 171 -49.76 -42.41 -33.97
N ILE A 172 -48.63 -41.73 -34.23
CA ILE A 172 -48.15 -41.45 -35.59
C ILE A 172 -47.82 -42.76 -36.33
N PHE A 173 -47.18 -43.73 -35.66
CA PHE A 173 -46.92 -45.06 -36.23
C PHE A 173 -48.20 -45.83 -36.55
N ILE A 174 -49.21 -45.78 -35.68
CA ILE A 174 -50.51 -46.42 -35.93
C ILE A 174 -51.19 -45.81 -37.16
N VAL A 175 -51.19 -44.48 -37.28
CA VAL A 175 -51.76 -43.78 -38.44
C VAL A 175 -50.98 -44.13 -39.72
N LYS A 176 -49.65 -44.17 -39.65
CA LYS A 176 -48.79 -44.63 -40.76
C LYS A 176 -49.18 -46.04 -41.22
N GLN A 177 -49.27 -46.99 -40.29
CA GLN A 177 -49.64 -48.37 -40.59
C GLN A 177 -51.05 -48.46 -41.19
N TRP A 178 -52.01 -47.68 -40.68
CA TRP A 178 -53.37 -47.65 -41.21
C TRP A 178 -53.43 -47.10 -42.64
N ILE A 179 -52.68 -46.03 -42.95
CA ILE A 179 -52.60 -45.47 -44.31
C ILE A 179 -51.94 -46.46 -45.26
N GLN A 180 -50.85 -47.13 -44.85
CA GLN A 180 -50.16 -48.15 -45.64
C GLN A 180 -51.04 -49.38 -45.93
N ASN A 181 -51.85 -49.82 -44.96
CA ASN A 181 -52.74 -50.96 -45.16
C ASN A 181 -53.92 -50.64 -46.11
N ARG A 182 -54.31 -49.36 -46.21
CA ARG A 182 -55.50 -48.93 -46.98
C ARG A 182 -55.14 -48.35 -48.35
N THR A 183 -53.91 -47.89 -48.53
CA THR A 183 -53.37 -47.41 -49.78
C THR A 183 -52.11 -48.21 -50.06
N ASP A 184 -52.06 -48.93 -51.18
CA ASP A 184 -50.94 -49.78 -51.61
C ASP A 184 -49.70 -48.95 -52.03
N LYS A 185 -49.40 -47.90 -51.26
CA LYS A 185 -48.35 -46.90 -51.51
C LYS A 185 -47.12 -47.23 -50.68
N PRO A 186 -45.91 -47.05 -51.23
CA PRO A 186 -44.67 -47.31 -50.52
C PRO A 186 -44.50 -46.39 -49.30
N GLY A 187 -43.89 -46.92 -48.24
CA GLY A 187 -43.80 -46.27 -46.94
C GLY A 187 -43.13 -44.89 -46.95
N ASP A 188 -42.16 -44.67 -47.84
CA ASP A 188 -41.43 -43.40 -47.97
C ASP A 188 -42.32 -42.21 -48.37
N ILE A 189 -43.39 -42.48 -49.13
CA ILE A 189 -44.36 -41.44 -49.53
C ILE A 189 -45.26 -41.10 -48.33
N VAL A 190 -45.64 -42.10 -47.54
CA VAL A 190 -46.47 -41.92 -46.33
C VAL A 190 -45.69 -41.17 -45.25
N ASP A 191 -44.39 -41.44 -45.09
CA ASP A 191 -43.52 -40.73 -44.14
C ASP A 191 -43.35 -39.25 -44.52
N ARG A 192 -43.19 -38.96 -45.82
CA ARG A 192 -43.15 -37.58 -46.33
C ARG A 192 -44.47 -36.83 -46.08
N LEU A 193 -45.61 -37.51 -46.21
CA LEU A 193 -46.95 -36.93 -45.96
C LEU A 193 -47.20 -36.64 -44.48
N LEU A 194 -46.74 -37.52 -43.58
CA LEU A 194 -46.85 -37.35 -42.13
C LEU A 194 -45.77 -36.44 -41.54
N GLY A 195 -44.81 -35.98 -42.35
CA GLY A 195 -43.70 -35.13 -41.91
C GLY A 195 -42.71 -35.84 -40.99
N VAL A 196 -42.68 -37.17 -41.01
CA VAL A 196 -41.79 -37.99 -40.18
C VAL A 196 -40.39 -37.96 -40.81
N LYS A 197 -39.45 -37.29 -40.14
CA LYS A 197 -38.01 -37.34 -40.46
C LYS A 197 -37.32 -38.43 -39.63
N ASP A 198 -36.19 -38.95 -40.08
CA ASP A 198 -35.44 -40.05 -39.39
C ASP A 198 -35.13 -39.79 -37.89
N ILE A 199 -35.17 -38.52 -37.48
CA ILE A 199 -34.93 -38.01 -36.13
C ILE A 199 -35.95 -38.52 -35.09
N PHE A 200 -37.13 -38.99 -35.52
CA PHE A 200 -38.16 -39.51 -34.59
C PHE A 200 -37.84 -40.89 -33.99
N HIS A 201 -36.82 -41.60 -34.50
CA HIS A 201 -36.53 -42.99 -34.11
C HIS A 201 -35.52 -43.13 -32.95
N ASN A 202 -34.75 -42.09 -32.63
CA ASN A 202 -33.65 -42.18 -31.65
C ASN A 202 -33.81 -41.14 -30.53
N TRP A 203 -34.56 -41.50 -29.50
CA TRP A 203 -34.45 -40.90 -28.18
C TRP A 203 -34.10 -42.01 -27.18
N ASN A 204 -32.81 -42.34 -27.12
CA ASN A 204 -32.18 -43.06 -26.00
C ASN A 204 -31.32 -42.07 -25.23
#